data_AF-A0A645HSA4-F1
#
_entry.id   AF-A0A645HSA4-F1
#
_cell.length_a   1.000
_cell.length_b   1.000
_cell.length_c   1.000
_cell.angle_alpha   90.00
_cell.angle_beta   90.00
_cell.angle_gamma   90.00
#
_symmetry.space_group_name_H-M   'P 1'
#
loop_
_entity.id
_entity.type
_entity.pdbx_description
1 polymer ?
#
loop_
_entity_poly.entity_id
_entity_poly.type
_entity_poly.pdbx_seq_one_letter_code
_entity_poly.pdbx_strand_id
1 'polypeptide(L)'
;MTPDRYRKLIAAIASDVAEHPFSLIETGKRVRDRCKESGQPVSRADVNHVLRGMIMRGHAFDDGPNDAATLARKLANNVRSLCLREQLILDEATDKAIRDWIGSR
;
A
#
# COMPACT_ATOMS: atom_id res chain seq x y z
N MET A 1 -1.70 7.78 -9.26
CA MET A 1 -0.51 6.90 -9.29
C MET A 1 -0.75 5.77 -10.29
N THR A 2 0.30 5.29 -10.96
CA THR A 2 0.24 4.16 -11.89
C THR A 2 0.42 2.81 -11.15
N PRO A 3 0.00 1.66 -11.73
CA PRO A 3 0.20 0.33 -11.15
C PRO A 3 1.64 0.07 -10.66
N ASP A 4 2.62 0.41 -11.52
CA ASP A 4 4.05 0.22 -11.23
C ASP A 4 4.51 1.00 -9.99
N ARG A 5 3.99 2.23 -9.82
CA ARG A 5 4.31 3.06 -8.65
C ARG A 5 3.73 2.48 -7.36
N TYR A 6 2.57 1.82 -7.41
CA TYR A 6 2.03 1.12 -6.23
C TYR A 6 2.87 -0.09 -5.85
N ARG A 7 3.28 -0.92 -6.82
CA ARG A 7 4.13 -2.08 -6.54
C ARG A 7 5.46 -1.66 -5.91
N LYS A 8 6.08 -0.61 -6.43
CA LYS A 8 7.35 -0.09 -5.90
C LYS A 8 7.19 0.57 -4.54
N LEU A 9 6.08 1.29 -4.31
CA LEU A 9 5.76 1.83 -3.00
C LEU A 9 5.55 0.71 -1.97
N ILE A 10 4.79 -0.33 -2.31
CA ILE A 10 4.55 -1.49 -1.44
C ILE A 10 5.87 -2.20 -1.11
N ALA A 11 6.73 -2.42 -2.11
CA ALA A 11 8.05 -3.03 -1.90
C ALA A 11 8.92 -2.17 -0.97
N ALA A 12 8.91 -0.85 -1.15
CA ALA A 12 9.65 0.07 -0.27
C ALA A 12 9.13 0.05 1.16
N ILE A 13 7.80 0.00 1.36
CA ILE A 13 7.19 -0.14 2.69
C ILE A 13 7.60 -1.47 3.33
N ALA A 14 7.46 -2.58 2.60
CA ALA A 14 7.81 -3.91 3.09
C ALA A 14 9.28 -3.99 3.53
N SER A 15 10.19 -3.39 2.77
CA SER A 15 11.61 -3.32 3.12
C SER A 15 11.84 -2.46 4.37
N ASP A 16 11.22 -1.27 4.45
CA ASP A 16 11.41 -0.37 5.60
C ASP A 16 10.97 -1.01 6.91
N VAL A 17 9.80 -1.63 6.94
CA VAL A 17 9.25 -2.24 8.16
C VAL A 17 9.91 -3.57 8.51
N ALA A 18 10.68 -4.17 7.60
CA ALA A 18 11.55 -5.30 7.91
C ALA A 18 12.90 -4.83 8.49
N GLU A 19 13.36 -3.64 8.11
CA GLU A 19 14.64 -3.06 8.55
C GLU A 19 14.51 -2.23 9.84
N HIS A 20 13.31 -1.69 10.11
CA HIS A 20 13.08 -0.72 11.19
C HIS A 20 11.72 -0.96 11.88
N PRO A 21 11.61 -0.67 13.19
CA PRO A 21 10.31 -0.62 13.87
C PRO A 21 9.35 0.35 13.18
N PHE A 22 8.08 -0.02 13.14
CA PHE A 22 7.08 0.80 12.48
C PHE A 22 6.84 2.10 13.25
N SER A 23 6.90 3.21 12.52
CA SER A 23 6.44 4.51 13.01
C SER A 23 5.86 5.26 11.84
N LEU A 24 4.58 5.62 11.90
CA LEU A 24 3.90 6.26 10.78
C LEU A 24 4.66 7.50 10.25
N ILE A 25 5.27 8.27 11.16
CA ILE A 25 6.03 9.49 10.82
C ILE A 25 7.36 9.13 10.15
N GLU A 26 8.14 8.24 10.76
CA GLU A 26 9.50 7.92 10.32
C GLU A 26 9.52 6.94 9.15
N THR A 27 8.70 5.88 9.16
CA THR A 27 8.47 4.99 8.02
C THR A 27 8.01 5.80 6.82
N GLY A 28 7.04 6.70 6.98
CA GLY A 28 6.58 7.56 5.87
C GLY A 28 7.68 8.46 5.29
N LYS A 29 8.61 8.92 6.13
CA LYS A 29 9.78 9.72 5.71
C LYS A 29 10.78 8.87 4.94
N ARG A 30 11.22 7.73 5.51
CA ARG A 30 12.22 6.82 4.93
C ARG A 30 11.75 6.19 3.63
N VAL A 31 10.51 5.73 3.56
CA VAL A 31 9.91 5.18 2.33
C VAL A 31 9.89 6.23 1.21
N ARG A 32 9.47 7.46 1.52
CA ARG A 32 9.49 8.56 0.54
C ARG A 32 10.90 8.84 0.03
N ASP A 33 11.89 8.90 0.93
CA ASP A 33 13.29 9.12 0.55
C ASP A 33 13.81 7.99 -0.35
N ARG A 34 13.55 6.73 0.01
CA ARG A 34 13.88 5.56 -0.80
C ARG A 34 13.25 5.61 -2.19
N CYS A 35 11.96 5.96 -2.28
CA CYS A 35 11.29 6.10 -3.58
C CYS A 35 11.89 7.23 -4.43
N LYS A 36 12.30 8.35 -3.80
CA LYS A 36 12.97 9.46 -4.49
C LYS A 36 14.34 9.02 -5.02
N GLU A 37 15.13 8.33 -4.21
CA GLU A 37 16.46 7.81 -4.58
C GLU A 37 16.38 6.76 -5.69
N SER A 38 15.31 5.96 -5.73
CA SER A 38 15.06 4.97 -6.79
C SER A 38 14.50 5.57 -8.09
N GLY A 39 14.54 6.90 -8.27
CA GLY A 39 14.05 7.59 -9.47
C GLY A 39 12.53 7.61 -9.61
N GLN A 40 11.78 7.31 -8.55
CA GLN A 40 10.31 7.27 -8.54
C GLN A 40 9.73 8.09 -7.39
N PRO A 41 9.84 9.43 -7.43
CA PRO A 41 9.40 10.27 -6.32
C PRO A 41 7.93 10.03 -6.00
N VAL A 42 7.61 9.78 -4.74
CA VAL A 42 6.23 9.71 -4.21
C VAL A 42 6.08 10.78 -3.15
N SER A 43 4.91 11.42 -3.05
CA SER A 43 4.69 12.44 -2.02
C SER A 43 4.56 11.77 -0.65
N ARG A 44 4.99 12.46 0.43
CA ARG A 44 4.79 11.95 1.80
C ARG A 44 3.30 11.77 2.12
N ALA A 45 2.43 12.60 1.53
CA ALA A 45 0.99 12.50 1.70
C ALA A 45 0.45 11.17 1.12
N ASP A 46 0.91 10.77 -0.07
CA ASP A 46 0.50 9.50 -0.70
C ASP A 46 0.99 8.30 0.11
N VAL A 47 2.24 8.32 0.59
CA VAL A 47 2.78 7.25 1.45
C VAL A 47 1.94 7.13 2.72
N ASN A 48 1.69 8.25 3.41
CA ASN A 48 0.89 8.26 4.63
C ASN A 48 -0.56 7.83 4.37
N HIS A 49 -1.13 8.18 3.23
CA HIS A 49 -2.48 7.76 2.85
C HIS A 49 -2.56 6.24 2.74
N VAL A 50 -1.59 5.59 2.09
CA VAL A 50 -1.51 4.13 1.98
C VAL A 50 -1.34 3.48 3.36
N LEU A 51 -0.38 3.95 4.16
CA LEU A 51 -0.12 3.41 5.50
C LEU A 51 -1.35 3.53 6.42
N ARG A 52 -1.97 4.71 6.48
CA ARG A 52 -3.19 4.94 7.27
C ARG A 52 -4.34 4.09 6.77
N GLY A 53 -4.48 3.95 5.45
CA GLY A 53 -5.47 3.07 4.85
C GLY A 53 -5.35 1.63 5.35
N MET A 54 -4.13 1.09 5.45
CA MET A 54 -3.92 -0.25 5.99
C MET A 54 -4.24 -0.34 7.49
N ILE A 55 -3.80 0.63 8.29
CA ILE A 55 -4.06 0.68 9.74
C ILE A 55 -5.56 0.76 10.03
N MET A 56 -6.29 1.65 9.34
CA MET A 56 -7.74 1.80 9.51
C MET A 56 -8.52 0.53 9.12
N ARG A 57 -7.89 -0.40 8.40
CA ARG A 57 -8.44 -1.70 8.03
C ARG A 57 -7.92 -2.84 8.89
N GLY A 58 -7.27 -2.53 10.01
CA GLY A 58 -6.83 -3.48 11.02
C GLY A 58 -5.48 -4.14 10.72
N HIS A 59 -4.67 -3.60 9.79
CA HIS A 59 -3.30 -4.07 9.64
C HIS A 59 -2.43 -3.51 10.77
N ALA A 60 -1.78 -4.40 11.53
CA ALA A 60 -0.81 -4.04 12.55
C ALA A 60 0.60 -4.29 11.98
N PHE A 61 1.34 -3.22 11.69
CA PHE A 61 2.69 -3.34 11.14
C PHE A 61 3.70 -3.91 12.14
N ASP A 62 3.47 -3.78 13.44
CA ASP A 62 4.35 -4.38 14.45
C ASP A 62 4.19 -5.90 14.55
N ASP A 63 2.99 -6.43 14.23
CA ASP A 63 2.68 -7.87 14.27
C ASP A 63 2.88 -8.56 12.90
N GLY A 64 2.69 -7.81 11.82
CA GLY A 64 2.78 -8.32 10.45
C GLY A 64 1.65 -9.29 10.06
N PRO A 65 1.84 -10.13 9.03
CA PRO A 65 3.02 -10.18 8.15
C PRO A 65 3.12 -8.95 7.23
N ASN A 66 4.35 -8.47 7.01
CA ASN A 66 4.62 -7.24 6.25
C ASN A 66 5.32 -7.48 4.91
N ASP A 67 5.31 -8.70 4.39
CA ASP A 67 5.86 -8.98 3.07
C ASP A 67 5.06 -8.24 1.97
N ALA A 68 5.74 -7.93 0.85
CA ALA A 68 5.16 -7.13 -0.22
C ALA A 68 3.86 -7.72 -0.79
N ALA A 69 3.74 -9.05 -0.87
CA ALA A 69 2.54 -9.70 -1.40
C ALA A 69 1.36 -9.52 -0.43
N THR A 70 1.58 -9.67 0.87
CA THR A 70 0.57 -9.40 1.91
C THR A 70 0.12 -7.96 1.90
N LEU A 71 1.06 -7.01 1.90
CA LEU A 71 0.72 -5.59 1.88
C LEU A 71 -0.03 -5.20 0.60
N ALA A 72 0.34 -5.76 -0.56
CA ALA A 72 -0.39 -5.56 -1.81
C ALA A 72 -1.84 -6.06 -1.71
N ARG A 73 -2.06 -7.27 -1.18
CA ARG A 73 -3.42 -7.80 -0.94
C ARG A 73 -4.22 -6.92 0.02
N LYS A 74 -3.62 -6.46 1.11
CA LYS A 74 -4.27 -5.55 2.08
C LYS A 74 -4.67 -4.22 1.44
N LEU A 75 -3.81 -3.66 0.59
CA LEU A 75 -4.15 -2.44 -0.16
C LEU A 75 -5.30 -2.67 -1.15
N ALA A 76 -5.30 -3.79 -1.88
CA ALA A 76 -6.39 -4.12 -2.80
C ALA A 76 -7.73 -4.27 -2.10
N ASN A 77 -7.75 -4.95 -0.95
CA ASN A 77 -8.95 -5.05 -0.12
C ASN A 77 -9.42 -3.69 0.41
N ASN A 78 -8.50 -2.78 0.72
CA ASN A 78 -8.84 -1.41 1.12
C ASN A 78 -9.52 -0.66 -0.04
N VAL A 79 -8.93 -0.66 -1.23
CA VAL A 79 -9.52 -0.02 -2.43
C VAL A 79 -10.89 -0.60 -2.75
N ARG A 80 -11.02 -1.94 -2.76
CA ARG A 80 -12.30 -2.64 -2.94
C ARG A 80 -13.36 -2.13 -1.96
N SER A 81 -12.98 -2.01 -0.70
CA SER A 81 -13.92 -1.59 0.34
C SER A 81 -14.30 -0.12 0.27
N LEU A 82 -13.42 0.75 -0.23
CA LEU A 82 -13.77 2.15 -0.54
C LEU A 82 -14.80 2.20 -1.66
N CYS A 83 -14.62 1.43 -2.74
CA CYS A 83 -15.60 1.35 -3.82
C CYS A 83 -16.97 0.87 -3.33
N LEU A 84 -17.01 -0.20 -2.52
CA LEU A 84 -18.27 -0.72 -1.98
C LEU A 84 -18.96 0.27 -1.03
N ARG A 85 -18.20 1.02 -0.24
CA ARG A 85 -18.74 2.08 0.62
C ARG A 85 -19.43 3.19 -0.19
N GLU A 86 -18.88 3.52 -1.35
CA GLU A 86 -19.46 4.47 -2.29
C GLU A 86 -20.56 3.83 -3.18
N GLN A 87 -21.07 2.66 -2.81
CA GLN A 87 -22.15 1.92 -3.49
C GLN A 87 -21.84 1.55 -4.96
N LEU A 88 -20.56 1.49 -5.32
CA LEU A 88 -20.16 0.99 -6.64
C LEU A 88 -20.40 -0.52 -6.71
N ILE A 89 -21.06 -0.96 -7.79
CA ILE A 89 -21.20 -2.38 -8.11
C ILE A 89 -19.85 -2.87 -8.63
N LEU A 90 -19.18 -3.70 -7.85
CA LEU A 90 -17.96 -4.38 -8.25
C LEU A 90 -18.32 -5.75 -8.82
N ASP A 91 -18.38 -5.86 -10.14
CA ASP A 91 -18.42 -7.16 -10.80
C ASP A 91 -17.05 -7.86 -10.72
N GLU A 92 -17.02 -9.13 -11.10
CA GLU A 92 -15.81 -9.96 -11.01
C GLU A 92 -14.66 -9.43 -11.88
N ALA A 93 -14.98 -8.81 -13.02
CA ALA A 93 -14.01 -8.18 -13.90
C ALA A 93 -13.34 -6.96 -13.25
N THR A 94 -14.12 -6.11 -12.58
CA THR A 94 -13.63 -4.93 -11.87
C THR A 94 -12.80 -5.33 -10.66
N ASP A 95 -13.24 -6.34 -9.91
CA ASP A 95 -12.51 -6.86 -8.75
C ASP A 95 -11.15 -7.45 -9.16
N LYS A 96 -11.11 -8.18 -10.28
CA LYS A 96 -9.87 -8.68 -10.88
C LYS A 96 -8.97 -7.53 -11.36
N ALA A 97 -9.53 -6.50 -11.97
CA ALA A 97 -8.76 -5.33 -12.42
C ALA A 97 -8.09 -4.59 -11.26
N ILE A 98 -8.77 -4.43 -10.11
CA ILE A 98 -8.20 -3.83 -8.90
C ILE A 98 -7.01 -4.66 -8.39
N ARG A 99 -7.16 -5.99 -8.33
CA ARG A 99 -6.08 -6.90 -7.92
C ARG A 99 -4.85 -6.83 -8.84
N ASP A 100 -5.07 -6.91 -10.14
CA ASP A 100 -4.02 -6.85 -11.16
C ASP A 100 -3.29 -5.48 -11.15
N TRP A 101 -4.04 -4.41 -10.91
CA TRP A 101 -3.53 -3.04 -10.82
C TRP A 101 -2.56 -2.85 -9.64
N ILE A 102 -2.85 -3.48 -8.49
CA ILE A 102 -2.03 -3.36 -7.28
C ILE A 102 -0.88 -4.38 -7.27
N GLY A 103 -1.00 -5.45 -8.07
CA GLY A 103 -0.07 -6.57 -8.07
C GLY A 103 -0.37 -7.61 -7.01
N SER A 104 -1.59 -7.61 -6.46
CA SER A 104 -2.06 -8.67 -5.56
C SER A 104 -2.66 -9.79 -6.41
N ARG A 105 -1.83 -10.73 -6.87
CA ARG A 105 -2.32 -11.97 -7.49
C ARG A 105 -2.59 -13.03 -6.42
#